data_AF-A0AAX4HJB3-F1
#
_entry.id   AF-A0AAX4HJB3-F1
#
_cell.length_a   1.000
_cell.length_b   1.000
_cell.length_c   1.000
_cell.angle_alpha   90.00
_cell.angle_beta   90.00
_cell.angle_gamma   90.00
#
_symmetry.space_group_name_H-M   'P 1'
#
loop_
_entity.id
_entity.type
_entity.pdbx_description
1 polymer ?
#
loop_
_entity_poly.entity_id
_entity_poly.type
_entity_poly.pdbx_seq_one_letter_code
_entity_poly.pdbx_strand_id
1 'polypeptide(L)'
;MKILVLAAALLTMSSAFATELKFKCEMKDVHYMNEFSLEAKVVSLDADKFENVEFDFTLKKAGFNTELERLVVNRTGDIKHFEAGTFGQKRSVGLISAVKGAEVEMVSLFIDFAGPFHSQIRLLNGMTYYGSCYSL
;
A
#
# COMPACT_ATOMS: atom_id res chain seq x y z
N MET A 1 -20.81 33.16 -49.26
CA MET A 1 -20.80 32.81 -47.82
C MET A 1 -21.29 31.38 -47.66
N LYS A 2 -20.39 30.42 -47.40
CA LYS A 2 -20.75 29.07 -46.95
C LYS A 2 -19.69 28.56 -45.97
N ILE A 3 -20.09 28.61 -44.70
CA ILE A 3 -19.91 27.59 -43.65
C ILE A 3 -18.46 27.20 -43.30
N LEU A 4 -18.04 27.70 -42.13
CA LEU A 4 -16.99 27.12 -41.29
C LEU A 4 -17.17 25.61 -41.16
N VAL A 5 -16.11 24.85 -41.39
CA VAL A 5 -15.91 23.58 -40.68
C VAL A 5 -14.57 23.67 -39.98
N LEU A 6 -14.69 23.97 -38.70
CA LEU A 6 -13.65 23.94 -37.68
C LEU A 6 -13.06 22.53 -37.67
N ALA A 7 -11.85 22.35 -38.19
CA ALA A 7 -11.05 21.16 -37.91
C ALA A 7 -10.57 21.29 -36.46
N ALA A 8 -11.45 20.92 -35.54
CA ALA A 8 -11.07 20.56 -34.19
C ALA A 8 -10.13 19.35 -34.31
N ALA A 9 -8.84 19.64 -34.40
CA ALA A 9 -7.82 18.73 -33.93
C ALA A 9 -8.12 18.51 -32.45
N LEU A 10 -8.98 17.53 -32.18
CA LEU A 10 -8.99 16.76 -30.96
C LEU A 10 -7.56 16.28 -30.79
N LEU A 11 -6.74 17.10 -30.15
CA LEU A 11 -5.68 16.64 -29.29
C LEU A 11 -6.40 15.78 -28.26
N THR A 12 -6.53 14.50 -28.60
CA THR A 12 -6.86 13.43 -27.68
C THR A 12 -5.82 13.49 -26.58
N MET A 13 -6.10 14.32 -25.58
CA MET A 13 -5.50 14.18 -24.27
C MET A 13 -5.95 12.81 -23.79
N SER A 14 -5.13 11.80 -24.09
CA SER A 14 -5.13 10.55 -23.38
C SER A 14 -4.75 10.90 -21.95
N SER A 15 -5.74 11.32 -21.16
CA SER A 15 -5.62 11.43 -19.72
C SER A 15 -5.20 10.04 -19.26
N ALA A 16 -3.94 9.91 -18.84
CA ALA A 16 -3.52 8.77 -18.04
C ALA A 16 -4.43 8.80 -16.80
N PHE A 17 -5.44 7.94 -16.76
CA PHE A 17 -6.32 7.83 -15.63
C PHE A 17 -5.47 7.28 -14.48
N ALA A 18 -5.19 8.12 -13.49
CA ALA A 18 -4.53 7.70 -12.27
C ALA A 18 -5.35 6.57 -11.64
N THR A 19 -4.71 5.44 -11.32
CA THR A 19 -5.40 4.32 -10.67
C THR A 19 -5.38 4.54 -9.17
N GLU A 20 -6.56 4.50 -8.55
CA GLU A 20 -6.72 4.70 -7.10
C GLU A 20 -6.89 3.34 -6.40
N LEU A 21 -6.09 3.12 -5.37
CA LEU A 21 -6.12 1.93 -4.52
C LEU A 21 -6.38 2.35 -3.07
N LYS A 22 -7.54 1.95 -2.52
CA LYS A 22 -7.85 2.12 -1.09
C LYS A 22 -7.78 0.78 -0.39
N PHE A 23 -7.19 0.76 0.78
CA PHE A 23 -7.04 -0.47 1.56
C PHE A 23 -6.84 -0.18 3.04
N LYS A 24 -7.07 -1.22 3.85
CA LYS A 24 -6.86 -1.20 5.29
C LYS A 24 -6.07 -2.42 5.70
N CYS A 25 -5.19 -2.25 6.68
CA CYS A 25 -4.47 -3.32 7.34
C CYS A 25 -4.91 -3.38 8.80
N GLU A 26 -5.17 -4.58 9.31
CA GLU A 26 -5.65 -4.80 10.68
C GLU A 26 -4.72 -5.69 11.49
N MET A 27 -4.65 -5.37 12.79
CA MET A 27 -4.11 -6.23 13.84
C MET A 27 -5.09 -7.36 14.12
N LYS A 28 -4.60 -8.54 14.49
CA LYS A 28 -5.41 -9.72 14.85
C LYS A 28 -5.34 -10.07 16.34
N ASP A 29 -4.78 -9.16 17.15
CA ASP A 29 -4.63 -9.29 18.61
C ASP A 29 -3.85 -10.55 19.02
N VAL A 30 -2.66 -10.70 18.45
CA VAL A 30 -1.75 -11.82 18.71
C VAL A 30 -0.68 -11.39 19.71
N HIS A 31 -0.84 -11.79 20.97
CA HIS A 31 0.03 -11.36 22.07
C HIS A 31 1.53 -11.66 21.92
N TYR A 32 1.92 -12.62 21.08
CA TYR A 32 3.33 -13.01 20.90
C TYR A 32 3.97 -12.42 19.64
N MET A 33 3.31 -11.46 18.98
CA MET A 33 3.77 -10.87 17.75
C MET A 33 3.64 -9.34 17.78
N ASN A 34 4.58 -8.64 17.14
CA ASN A 34 4.43 -7.22 16.89
C ASN A 34 3.43 -7.02 15.75
N GLU A 35 2.44 -6.17 15.93
CA GLU A 35 1.35 -5.98 14.99
C GLU A 35 1.26 -4.53 14.53
N PHE A 36 0.79 -4.31 13.30
CA PHE A 36 0.42 -2.97 12.85
C PHE A 36 -0.98 -2.93 12.26
N SER A 37 -1.58 -1.75 12.30
CA SER A 37 -2.73 -1.39 11.46
C SER A 37 -2.45 -0.08 10.73
N LEU A 38 -3.11 0.11 9.60
CA LEU A 38 -3.14 1.37 8.87
C LEU A 38 -4.37 1.41 7.97
N GLU A 39 -4.79 2.60 7.59
CA GLU A 39 -5.72 2.82 6.49
C GLU A 39 -5.05 3.78 5.50
N ALA A 40 -5.03 3.42 4.22
CA ALA A 40 -4.33 4.20 3.21
C ALA A 40 -5.08 4.24 1.89
N LYS A 41 -4.85 5.35 1.17
CA LYS A 41 -5.27 5.57 -0.19
C LYS A 41 -4.04 5.92 -1.01
N VAL A 42 -3.70 5.04 -1.93
CA VAL A 42 -2.61 5.23 -2.88
C VAL A 42 -3.22 5.67 -4.21
N VAL A 43 -2.74 6.80 -4.73
CA VAL A 43 -3.04 7.22 -6.11
C VAL A 43 -1.78 6.96 -6.92
N SER A 44 -1.87 6.05 -7.87
CA SER A 44 -0.80 5.71 -8.79
C SER A 44 -0.97 6.53 -10.07
N LEU A 45 0.10 7.23 -10.47
CA LEU A 45 0.20 7.87 -11.78
C LEU A 45 0.77 6.90 -12.84
N ASP A 46 1.44 5.83 -12.38
CA ASP A 46 2.04 4.76 -13.15
C ASP A 46 1.59 3.40 -12.58
N ALA A 47 1.19 2.46 -13.44
CA ALA A 47 0.57 1.19 -13.05
C ALA A 47 1.41 0.36 -12.08
N ASP A 48 2.73 0.54 -12.10
CA ASP A 48 3.68 -0.30 -11.35
C ASP A 48 4.37 0.45 -10.20
N LYS A 49 3.97 1.69 -9.88
CA LYS A 49 4.65 2.51 -8.86
C LYS A 49 3.71 3.41 -8.05
N PHE A 50 4.12 3.70 -6.82
CA PHE A 50 3.56 4.78 -6.02
C PHE A 50 4.66 5.74 -5.60
N GLU A 51 4.37 7.04 -5.59
CA GLU A 51 5.35 8.09 -5.29
C GLU A 51 4.89 8.95 -4.11
N ASN A 52 5.79 9.11 -3.13
CA ASN A 52 5.61 9.99 -1.97
C ASN A 52 4.26 9.83 -1.25
N VAL A 53 3.85 8.59 -1.02
CA VAL A 53 2.64 8.26 -0.25
C VAL A 53 2.95 8.30 1.24
N GLU A 54 2.12 9.01 1.99
CA GLU A 54 2.15 8.99 3.46
C GLU A 54 1.46 7.73 3.98
N PHE A 55 2.18 6.97 4.80
CA PHE A 55 1.66 5.85 5.57
C PHE A 55 1.69 6.19 7.05
N ASP A 56 0.51 6.18 7.67
CA ASP A 56 0.32 6.40 9.10
C ASP A 56 0.01 5.07 9.79
N PHE A 57 1.05 4.46 10.36
CA PHE A 57 0.96 3.19 11.03
C PHE A 57 0.59 3.38 12.49
N THR A 58 -0.32 2.53 12.98
CA THR A 58 -0.46 2.25 14.41
C THR A 58 0.23 0.93 14.70
N LEU A 59 1.17 0.92 15.66
CA LEU A 59 2.02 -0.20 16.01
C LEU A 59 1.67 -0.71 17.41
N LYS A 60 1.71 -2.03 17.59
CA LYS A 60 1.56 -2.71 18.87
C LYS A 60 2.71 -3.70 19.02
N LYS A 61 3.45 -3.62 20.13
CA LYS A 61 4.53 -4.59 20.41
C LYS A 61 3.95 -5.92 20.88
N ALA A 62 4.71 -6.99 20.70
CA ALA A 62 4.39 -8.27 21.33
C ALA A 62 4.35 -8.10 22.86
N GLY A 63 3.33 -8.65 23.49
CA GLY A 63 3.12 -8.64 24.94
C GLY A 63 1.67 -8.44 25.32
N PHE A 64 1.37 -8.71 26.59
CA PHE A 64 0.10 -8.34 27.17
C PHE A 64 0.11 -6.86 27.54
N ASN A 65 -0.97 -6.13 27.23
CA ASN A 65 -1.17 -4.72 27.59
C ASN A 65 -0.06 -3.76 27.14
N THR A 66 0.60 -4.03 26.01
CA THR A 66 1.54 -3.09 25.41
C THR A 66 0.81 -1.87 24.87
N GLU A 67 1.43 -0.69 24.99
CA GLU A 67 0.89 0.55 24.44
C GLU A 67 0.89 0.54 22.91
N LEU A 68 0.00 1.34 22.32
CA LEU A 68 -0.02 1.62 20.90
C LEU A 68 0.89 2.80 20.60
N GLU A 69 1.72 2.66 19.56
CA GLU A 69 2.61 3.70 19.07
C GLU A 69 2.17 4.14 17.67
N ARG A 70 2.28 5.43 17.35
CA ARG A 70 1.97 5.95 16.01
C ARG A 70 3.26 6.27 15.27
N LEU A 71 3.33 5.88 13.99
CA LEU A 71 4.49 6.11 13.14
C LEU A 71 4.06 6.55 11.74
N VAL A 72 4.43 7.76 11.34
CA VAL A 72 4.12 8.32 10.02
C VAL A 72 5.37 8.34 9.16
N VAL A 73 5.30 7.78 7.95
CA VAL A 73 6.41 7.79 6.99
C VAL A 73 5.94 8.05 5.56
N ASN A 74 6.73 8.80 4.81
CA ASN A 74 6.53 8.98 3.37
C ASN A 74 7.36 7.97 2.59
N ARG A 75 6.74 7.31 1.61
CA ARG A 75 7.38 6.24 0.84
C ARG A 75 7.08 6.34 -0.65
N THR A 76 8.07 5.95 -1.41
CA THR A 76 7.99 5.63 -2.83
C THR A 76 8.36 4.16 -2.98
N GLY A 77 7.73 3.48 -3.92
CA GLY A 77 7.98 2.06 -4.15
C GLY A 77 7.24 1.51 -5.35
N ASP A 78 7.26 0.20 -5.44
CA ASP A 78 6.69 -0.55 -6.56
C ASP A 78 5.32 -1.12 -6.17
N ILE A 79 4.44 -1.18 -7.16
CA ILE A 79 3.14 -1.85 -7.13
C ILE A 79 3.25 -3.11 -7.98
N LYS A 80 2.85 -4.25 -7.43
CA LYS A 80 2.76 -5.51 -8.16
C LYS A 80 1.35 -6.05 -8.12
N HIS A 81 0.76 -6.24 -9.29
CA HIS A 81 -0.55 -6.84 -9.45
C HIS A 81 -0.43 -8.35 -9.64
N PHE A 82 -1.27 -9.10 -8.93
CA PHE A 82 -1.38 -10.55 -9.06
C PHE A 82 -2.80 -10.88 -9.49
N GLU A 83 -2.93 -11.57 -10.63
CA GLU A 83 -4.24 -11.95 -11.15
C GLU A 83 -4.97 -12.90 -10.20
N ALA A 84 -6.30 -12.88 -10.28
CA ALA A 84 -7.14 -13.82 -9.57
C ALA A 84 -6.72 -15.26 -9.91
N GLY A 85 -6.69 -16.13 -8.89
CA GLY A 85 -6.20 -17.50 -8.98
C GLY A 85 -4.72 -17.66 -8.62
N THR A 86 -3.92 -16.58 -8.59
CA THR A 86 -2.50 -16.68 -8.18
C THR A 86 -2.36 -17.08 -6.72
N PHE A 87 -3.09 -16.39 -5.84
CA PHE A 87 -3.06 -16.62 -4.39
C PHE A 87 -4.44 -16.86 -3.78
N GLY A 88 -5.52 -16.56 -4.50
CA GLY A 88 -6.89 -16.68 -4.03
C GLY A 88 -7.88 -16.32 -5.14
N GLN A 89 -9.17 -16.28 -4.82
CA GLN A 89 -10.21 -15.98 -5.82
C GLN A 89 -10.23 -14.51 -6.27
N LYS A 90 -9.68 -13.60 -5.45
CA LYS A 90 -9.57 -12.17 -5.77
C LYS A 90 -8.20 -11.87 -6.37
N ARG A 91 -8.12 -10.76 -7.10
CA ARG A 91 -6.83 -10.13 -7.43
C ARG A 91 -6.16 -9.70 -6.13
N SER A 92 -4.84 -9.86 -6.06
CA SER A 92 -4.04 -9.37 -4.93
C SER A 92 -3.09 -8.28 -5.42
N VAL A 93 -2.72 -7.36 -4.53
CA VAL A 93 -1.78 -6.27 -4.86
C VAL A 93 -0.66 -6.23 -3.83
N GLY A 94 0.58 -6.14 -4.28
CA GLY A 94 1.76 -5.93 -3.45
C GLY A 94 2.26 -4.50 -3.55
N LEU A 95 2.45 -3.82 -2.42
CA LEU A 95 3.10 -2.51 -2.31
C LEU A 95 4.43 -2.70 -1.59
N ILE A 96 5.55 -2.43 -2.26
CA ILE A 96 6.90 -2.73 -1.73
C ILE A 96 7.79 -1.48 -1.81
N SER A 97 8.40 -1.11 -0.69
CA SER A 97 9.41 -0.05 -0.59
C SER A 97 10.50 -0.48 0.39
N ALA A 98 11.78 -0.28 0.02
CA ALA A 98 12.93 -0.59 0.87
C ALA A 98 13.97 0.52 0.82
N VAL A 99 14.37 1.03 1.98
CA VAL A 99 15.34 2.13 2.14
C VAL A 99 16.27 1.82 3.32
N LYS A 100 17.52 1.46 3.01
CA LYS A 100 18.51 1.11 4.04
C LYS A 100 18.83 2.31 4.95
N GLY A 101 18.87 2.10 6.25
CA GLY A 101 19.26 3.13 7.22
C GLY A 101 18.16 4.15 7.57
N ALA A 102 16.95 4.02 7.01
CA ALA A 102 15.80 4.83 7.38
C ALA A 102 15.07 4.22 8.59
N GLU A 103 14.31 5.05 9.33
CA GLU A 103 13.54 4.61 10.51
C GLU A 103 12.65 3.39 10.23
N VAL A 104 11.91 3.41 9.12
CA VAL A 104 11.30 2.21 8.51
C VAL A 104 12.17 1.80 7.33
N GLU A 105 12.83 0.66 7.42
CA GLU A 105 13.72 0.16 6.37
C GLU A 105 12.96 -0.54 5.25
N MET A 106 11.80 -1.12 5.55
CA MET A 106 11.00 -1.85 4.58
C MET A 106 9.51 -1.71 4.88
N VAL A 107 8.72 -1.49 3.84
CA VAL A 107 7.26 -1.61 3.81
C VAL A 107 6.91 -2.62 2.74
N SER A 108 6.21 -3.69 3.12
CA SER A 108 5.77 -4.75 2.22
C SER A 108 4.33 -5.11 2.54
N LEU A 109 3.38 -4.56 1.80
CA LEU A 109 1.95 -4.74 2.05
C LEU A 109 1.33 -5.59 0.94
N PHE A 110 0.74 -6.72 1.31
CA PHE A 110 0.00 -7.59 0.41
C PHE A 110 -1.49 -7.48 0.70
N ILE A 111 -2.22 -6.86 -0.23
CA ILE A 111 -3.66 -6.60 -0.18
C ILE A 111 -4.41 -7.77 -0.81
N ASP A 112 -5.46 -8.24 -0.15
CA ASP A 112 -6.31 -9.36 -0.56
C ASP A 112 -5.52 -10.67 -0.82
N PHE A 113 -4.45 -10.88 -0.05
CA PHE A 113 -3.68 -12.12 -0.06
C PHE A 113 -4.31 -13.15 0.88
N ALA A 114 -4.36 -14.42 0.49
CA ALA A 114 -5.20 -15.43 1.15
C ALA A 114 -4.71 -15.93 2.52
N GLY A 115 -3.51 -15.55 2.97
CA GLY A 115 -3.00 -15.94 4.28
C GLY A 115 -3.02 -14.82 5.32
N PRO A 116 -2.86 -15.13 6.61
CA PRO A 116 -2.73 -14.14 7.66
C PRO A 116 -1.29 -13.57 7.75
N PHE A 117 -1.15 -12.29 8.12
CA PHE A 117 0.15 -11.68 8.48
C PHE A 117 1.22 -11.62 7.37
N HIS A 118 0.80 -11.56 6.10
CA HIS A 118 1.75 -11.45 4.98
C HIS A 118 2.27 -10.04 4.76
N SER A 119 1.57 -9.04 5.28
CA SER A 119 2.06 -7.67 5.25
C SER A 119 2.97 -7.42 6.42
N GLN A 120 4.10 -6.77 6.17
CA GLN A 120 5.11 -6.50 7.17
C GLN A 120 5.76 -5.14 6.96
N ILE A 121 6.18 -4.53 8.07
CA ILE A 121 7.13 -3.42 8.06
C ILE A 121 8.32 -3.77 8.94
N ARG A 122 9.51 -3.31 8.55
CA ARG A 122 10.75 -3.49 9.34
C ARG A 122 11.32 -2.14 9.70
N LEU A 123 11.61 -1.95 10.99
CA LEU A 123 12.23 -0.75 11.51
C LEU A 123 13.77 -0.89 11.55
N LEU A 124 14.46 0.26 11.62
CA LEU A 124 15.92 0.35 11.68
C LEU A 124 16.54 -0.42 12.86
N ASN A 125 15.81 -0.54 13.96
CA ASN A 125 16.23 -1.27 15.15
C ASN A 125 16.07 -2.80 15.01
N GLY A 126 15.70 -3.29 13.83
CA GLY A 126 15.52 -4.71 13.54
C GLY A 126 14.15 -5.28 13.91
N MET A 127 13.26 -4.52 14.56
CA MET A 127 11.91 -4.96 14.85
C MET A 127 11.08 -5.06 13.56
N THR A 128 10.33 -6.15 13.43
CA THR A 128 9.36 -6.36 12.34
C THR A 128 7.96 -6.43 12.92
N TYR A 129 7.03 -5.70 12.32
CA TYR A 129 5.61 -5.68 12.66
C TYR A 129 4.81 -6.30 11.52
N TYR A 130 3.74 -7.00 11.86
CA TYR A 130 2.93 -7.75 10.91
C TYR A 130 1.47 -7.29 10.89
N GLY A 131 0.81 -7.44 9.75
CA GLY A 131 -0.58 -7.04 9.57
C GLY A 131 -1.23 -7.84 8.44
N SER A 132 -2.56 -7.80 8.38
CA SER A 132 -3.33 -8.38 7.27
C SER A 132 -4.06 -7.27 6.55
N CYS A 133 -3.84 -7.12 5.23
CA CYS A 133 -4.39 -6.02 4.45
C CYS A 133 -5.47 -6.48 3.47
N TYR A 134 -6.50 -5.67 3.29
CA TYR A 134 -7.62 -5.93 2.39
C TYR A 134 -8.07 -4.64 1.69
N SER A 135 -8.60 -4.78 0.47
CA SER A 135 -9.14 -3.65 -0.29
C SER A 135 -10.37 -3.06 0.40
N LEU A 136 -10.53 -1.73 0.36
CA LEU A 136 -11.74 -1.02 0.82
C LEU A 136 -12.70 -0.69 -0.33
#